data_AF-A0A1Q6L8Q9-F1
#
_entry.id   AF-A0A1Q6L8Q9-F1
#
_cell.length_a   1.000
_cell.length_b   1.000
_cell.length_c   1.000
_cell.angle_alpha   90.00
_cell.angle_beta   90.00
_cell.angle_gamma   90.00
#
_symmetry.space_group_name_H-M   'P 1'
#
loop_
_entity.id
_entity.type
_entity.pdbx_description
1 polymer ?
#
loop_
_entity_poly.entity_id
_entity_poly.type
_entity_poly.pdbx_seq_one_letter_code
_entity_poly.pdbx_strand_id
1 'polypeptide(L)'
;MNKKSIKIILIELFILILAIIGVNSNLMQYTPSCLFYEATNLQCPSCGGTRCVENILKGNFKEAFLFHPIFFITIFYLLLCNIVYLINLNKKNKILTWIYPKYWYTIIFAVILVIYGILRNLV
;
A
#
# COMPACT_ATOMS: atom_id res chain seq x y z
N MET A 1 -12.82 -19.74 -14.88
CA MET A 1 -12.38 -19.11 -13.61
C MET A 1 -13.35 -19.49 -12.50
N ASN A 2 -12.86 -19.72 -11.28
CA ASN A 2 -13.72 -20.03 -10.13
C ASN A 2 -14.68 -18.84 -9.85
N LYS A 3 -15.97 -19.12 -9.51
CA LYS A 3 -16.96 -18.08 -9.14
C LYS A 3 -16.45 -17.18 -8.02
N LYS A 4 -15.64 -17.73 -7.10
CA LYS A 4 -15.01 -16.98 -6.01
C LYS A 4 -13.99 -15.96 -6.53
N SER A 5 -13.11 -16.35 -7.45
CA SER A 5 -12.10 -15.46 -8.03
C SER A 5 -12.71 -14.32 -8.83
N ILE A 6 -13.80 -14.58 -9.57
CA ILE A 6 -14.53 -13.55 -10.31
C ILE A 6 -15.10 -12.49 -9.35
N LYS A 7 -15.72 -12.91 -8.23
CA LYS A 7 -16.23 -11.97 -7.22
C LYS A 7 -15.13 -11.10 -6.63
N ILE A 8 -13.97 -11.67 -6.31
CA ILE A 8 -12.83 -10.92 -5.74
C ILE A 8 -12.34 -9.86 -6.74
N ILE A 9 -12.12 -10.24 -8.00
CA ILE A 9 -11.65 -9.33 -9.04
C ILE A 9 -12.64 -8.17 -9.26
N LEU A 10 -13.95 -8.45 -9.25
CA LEU A 10 -14.98 -7.40 -9.37
C LEU A 10 -14.93 -6.41 -8.21
N ILE A 11 -14.74 -6.89 -6.97
CA ILE A 11 -14.61 -6.03 -5.78
C ILE A 11 -13.34 -5.19 -5.88
N GLU A 12 -12.21 -5.77 -6.27
CA GLU A 12 -10.94 -5.06 -6.43
C GLU A 12 -11.02 -3.97 -7.50
N LEU A 13 -11.63 -4.27 -8.65
CA LEU A 13 -11.88 -3.28 -9.70
C LEU A 13 -12.78 -2.15 -9.22
N PHE A 14 -13.83 -2.47 -8.47
CA PHE A 14 -14.72 -1.46 -7.90
C PHE A 14 -13.99 -0.54 -6.93
N ILE A 15 -13.18 -1.09 -6.02
CA ILE A 15 -12.36 -0.31 -5.08
C ILE A 15 -11.34 0.56 -5.83
N LEU A 16 -10.69 0.00 -6.86
CA LEU A 16 -9.73 0.74 -7.67
C LEU A 16 -10.37 1.92 -8.40
N ILE A 17 -11.56 1.72 -8.98
CA ILE A 17 -12.33 2.79 -9.64
C ILE A 17 -12.69 3.89 -8.63
N LEU A 18 -13.18 3.53 -7.45
CA LEU A 18 -13.47 4.51 -6.39
C LEU A 18 -12.22 5.28 -5.96
N ALA A 19 -11.08 4.59 -5.83
CA ALA A 19 -9.81 5.23 -5.48
C ALA A 19 -9.34 6.22 -6.55
N ILE A 20 -9.45 5.87 -7.84
CA ILE A 20 -9.11 6.77 -8.96
C ILE A 20 -10.03 8.00 -8.96
N ILE A 21 -11.33 7.80 -8.79
CA ILE A 21 -12.31 8.91 -8.71
C ILE A 21 -11.98 9.81 -7.52
N GLY A 22 -11.69 9.23 -6.35
CA GLY A 22 -11.33 9.97 -5.15
C GLY A 22 -10.02 10.77 -5.31
N VAL A 23 -9.02 10.20 -5.97
CA VAL A 23 -7.74 10.90 -6.26
C VAL A 23 -7.89 12.02 -7.28
N ASN A 24 -8.74 11.82 -8.30
CA ASN A 24 -8.97 12.83 -9.34
C ASN A 24 -9.93 13.95 -8.87
N SER A 25 -10.74 13.68 -7.86
CA SER A 25 -11.51 14.71 -7.19
C SER A 25 -10.62 15.58 -6.31
N ASN A 26 -10.98 16.85 -6.12
CA ASN A 26 -10.28 17.77 -5.21
C ASN A 26 -10.41 17.39 -3.72
N LEU A 27 -10.83 16.16 -3.37
CA LEU A 27 -10.99 15.69 -2.00
C LEU A 27 -9.68 15.71 -1.21
N MET A 28 -8.53 15.54 -1.87
CA MET A 28 -7.23 15.63 -1.22
C MET A 28 -6.85 17.04 -0.79
N GLN A 29 -7.50 18.09 -1.30
CA GLN A 29 -7.33 19.45 -0.79
C GLN A 29 -7.95 19.63 0.61
N TYR A 30 -8.91 18.77 0.97
CA TYR A 30 -9.62 18.81 2.25
C TYR A 30 -9.06 17.80 3.27
N THR A 31 -7.96 17.12 2.98
CA THR A 31 -7.34 16.25 3.98
C THR A 31 -6.79 17.10 5.11
N PRO A 32 -7.24 16.89 6.36
CA PRO A 32 -6.78 17.67 7.49
C PRO A 32 -5.27 17.46 7.69
N SER A 33 -4.62 18.49 8.21
CA SER A 33 -3.26 18.41 8.70
C SER A 33 -3.11 17.24 9.68
N CYS A 34 -1.94 16.60 9.69
CA CYS A 34 -1.69 15.49 10.60
C CYS A 34 -1.61 16.01 12.04
N LEU A 35 -2.65 15.76 12.85
CA LEU A 35 -2.71 16.14 14.26
C LEU A 35 -1.49 15.67 15.07
N PHE A 36 -0.90 14.53 14.70
CA PHE A 36 0.32 14.03 15.32
C PHE A 36 1.52 14.95 15.07
N TYR A 37 1.67 15.42 13.84
CA TYR A 37 2.73 16.37 13.49
C TYR A 37 2.48 17.72 14.16
N GLU A 38 1.24 18.20 14.22
CA GLU A 38 0.92 19.45 14.93
C GLU A 38 1.21 19.37 16.43
N ALA A 39 0.94 18.22 17.06
CA ALA A 39 1.15 18.03 18.49
C ALA A 39 2.60 17.77 18.88
N THR A 40 3.38 17.06 18.05
CA THR A 40 4.73 16.60 18.40
C THR A 40 5.85 17.23 17.58
N ASN A 41 5.51 17.93 16.49
CA ASN A 41 6.43 18.34 15.41
C ASN A 41 7.25 17.17 14.82
N LEU A 42 6.85 15.91 15.08
CA LEU A 42 7.49 14.72 14.54
C LEU A 42 6.65 14.11 13.43
N GLN A 43 7.31 13.69 12.35
CA GLN A 43 6.68 12.93 11.28
C GLN A 43 6.49 11.48 11.74
N CYS A 44 5.25 10.98 11.71
CA CYS A 44 5.00 9.57 12.02
C CYS A 44 5.62 8.65 10.94
N PRO A 45 5.94 7.38 11.26
CA PRO A 45 6.59 6.46 10.33
C PRO A 45 5.78 6.14 9.07
N SER A 46 4.48 6.46 9.07
CA SER A 46 3.57 6.31 7.92
C SER A 46 3.30 7.62 7.16
N CYS A 47 3.93 8.73 7.57
CA CYS A 47 3.69 10.04 6.97
C CYS A 47 4.11 10.04 5.48
N GLY A 48 3.22 10.51 4.62
CA GLY A 48 3.40 10.50 3.16
C GLY A 48 2.84 9.27 2.44
N GLY A 49 2.26 8.29 3.16
CA GLY A 49 1.61 7.12 2.55
C GLY A 49 0.47 7.49 1.59
N THR A 50 -0.37 8.45 1.96
CA THR A 50 -1.46 8.95 1.11
C THR A 50 -0.95 9.56 -0.19
N ARG A 51 0.11 10.38 -0.12
CA ARG A 51 0.75 11.00 -1.31
C ARG A 51 1.46 9.97 -2.18
N CYS A 52 2.03 8.92 -1.58
CA CYS A 52 2.59 7.80 -2.31
C CYS A 52 1.51 7.11 -3.15
N VAL A 53 0.36 6.76 -2.55
CA VAL A 53 -0.75 6.11 -3.24
C VAL A 53 -1.35 7.01 -4.32
N GLU A 54 -1.52 8.30 -4.04
CA GLU A 54 -1.96 9.29 -5.01
C GLU A 54 -1.05 9.32 -6.25
N ASN A 55 0.27 9.38 -6.05
CA ASN A 55 1.22 9.41 -7.16
C ASN A 55 1.26 8.09 -7.92
N ILE A 56 1.10 6.94 -7.26
CA ILE A 56 0.94 5.64 -7.93
C ILE A 56 -0.29 5.66 -8.84
N LEU A 57 -1.42 6.14 -8.34
CA LEU A 57 -2.68 6.21 -9.10
C LEU A 57 -2.64 7.22 -10.24
N LYS A 58 -1.85 8.30 -10.10
CA LYS A 58 -1.59 9.27 -11.18
C LYS A 58 -0.52 8.80 -12.18
N GLY A 59 0.15 7.66 -11.94
CA GLY A 59 1.22 7.12 -12.79
C GLY A 59 2.61 7.70 -12.53
N ASN A 60 2.77 8.53 -11.50
CA ASN A 60 4.03 9.16 -11.10
C ASN A 60 4.84 8.26 -10.17
N PHE A 61 5.36 7.14 -10.67
CA PHE A 61 6.06 6.15 -9.85
C PHE A 61 7.34 6.68 -9.18
N LYS A 62 8.06 7.58 -9.85
CA LYS A 62 9.28 8.19 -9.30
C LYS A 62 8.96 9.02 -8.05
N GLU A 63 7.97 9.90 -8.15
CA GLU A 63 7.52 10.72 -7.01
C GLU A 63 6.96 9.85 -5.89
N ALA A 64 6.16 8.83 -6.22
CA ALA A 64 5.64 7.90 -5.22
C ALA A 64 6.75 7.22 -4.40
N PHE A 65 7.81 6.77 -5.08
CA PHE A 65 8.97 6.17 -4.42
C PHE A 65 9.70 7.17 -3.53
N LEU A 66 9.85 8.43 -3.96
CA LEU A 66 10.49 9.48 -3.16
C LEU A 66 9.65 9.86 -1.93
N PHE A 67 8.32 9.87 -2.04
CA PHE A 67 7.44 10.17 -0.91
C PHE A 67 7.53 9.12 0.20
N HIS A 68 7.46 7.84 -0.15
CA HIS A 68 7.51 6.75 0.83
C HIS A 68 8.01 5.44 0.21
N PRO A 69 9.34 5.22 0.14
CA PRO A 69 9.91 4.09 -0.60
C PRO A 69 9.52 2.74 -0.01
N ILE A 70 9.43 2.64 1.32
CA ILE A 70 8.99 1.42 2.01
C ILE A 70 7.55 1.06 1.61
N PHE A 71 6.64 2.03 1.69
CA PHE A 71 5.23 1.81 1.37
C PHE A 71 5.02 1.48 -0.11
N PHE A 72 5.78 2.14 -0.99
CA PHE A 72 5.82 1.81 -2.42
C PHE A 72 6.15 0.32 -2.62
N ILE A 73 7.27 -0.17 -2.07
CA ILE A 73 7.68 -1.57 -2.20
C ILE A 73 6.62 -2.52 -1.62
N THR A 74 6.02 -2.18 -0.48
CA THR A 74 4.98 -2.98 0.16
C THR A 74 3.74 -3.13 -0.71
N ILE A 75 3.29 -2.05 -1.37
CA ILE A 75 2.13 -2.10 -2.27
C ILE A 75 2.38 -3.10 -3.41
N PHE A 76 3.55 -3.03 -4.07
CA PHE A 76 3.88 -3.95 -5.15
C PHE A 76 4.02 -5.40 -4.68
N TYR A 77 4.61 -5.62 -3.50
CA TYR A 77 4.70 -6.94 -2.90
C TYR A 77 3.32 -7.54 -2.60
N LEU A 78 2.41 -6.76 -2.03
CA LEU A 78 1.03 -7.21 -1.74
C LEU A 78 0.23 -7.46 -3.02
N LEU A 79 0.40 -6.63 -4.06
CA LEU A 79 -0.19 -6.87 -5.37
C LEU A 79 0.29 -8.20 -5.98
N LEU A 80 1.59 -8.49 -5.89
CA LEU A 80 2.14 -9.76 -6.35
C LEU A 80 1.55 -10.95 -5.57
N CYS A 81 1.46 -10.84 -4.24
CA CYS A 81 0.83 -11.86 -3.40
C CYS A 81 -0.63 -12.10 -3.81
N ASN A 82 -1.37 -11.03 -4.11
CA ASN A 82 -2.76 -11.10 -4.53
C ASN A 82 -2.90 -11.82 -5.89
N ILE A 83 -2.05 -11.48 -6.86
CA ILE A 83 -2.02 -12.16 -8.17
C ILE A 83 -1.75 -13.67 -7.98
N VAL A 84 -0.75 -14.04 -7.18
CA VAL A 84 -0.44 -15.44 -6.89
C VAL A 84 -1.61 -16.14 -6.19
N TYR A 85 -2.30 -15.45 -5.28
CA TYR A 85 -3.51 -15.96 -4.63
C TYR A 85 -4.65 -16.22 -5.61
N LEU A 86 -4.96 -15.28 -6.51
CA LEU A 86 -5.98 -15.46 -7.55
C LEU A 86 -5.65 -16.62 -8.51
N ILE A 87 -4.37 -16.79 -8.87
CA ILE A 87 -3.92 -17.94 -9.67
C ILE A 87 -4.13 -19.25 -8.90
N ASN A 88 -3.75 -19.29 -7.62
CA ASN A 88 -3.86 -20.48 -6.78
C ASN A 88 -5.31 -20.86 -6.43
N LEU A 89 -6.27 -19.92 -6.48
CA LEU A 89 -7.69 -20.23 -6.34
C LEU A 89 -8.26 -21.04 -7.52
N ASN A 90 -7.58 -21.01 -8.66
CA ASN A 90 -8.01 -21.67 -9.89
C ASN A 90 -7.21 -22.94 -10.20
N LYS A 91 -6.08 -23.17 -9.52
CA LYS A 91 -5.23 -24.35 -9.69
C LYS A 91 -5.46 -25.36 -8.57
N LYS A 92 -5.42 -26.65 -8.90
CA LYS A 92 -5.42 -27.74 -7.90
C LYS A 92 -4.11 -27.76 -7.09
N ASN A 93 -2.98 -27.56 -7.76
CA ASN A 93 -1.66 -27.48 -7.14
C ASN A 93 -1.26 -26.01 -6.96
N LYS A 94 -1.05 -25.60 -5.71
CA LYS A 94 -0.66 -24.22 -5.38
C LYS A 94 0.82 -23.97 -5.71
N ILE A 95 1.10 -22.82 -6.27
CA ILE A 95 2.45 -22.36 -6.63
C ILE A 95 2.85 -21.16 -5.77
N LEU A 96 4.16 -20.94 -5.57
CA LEU A 96 4.73 -19.74 -4.92
C LEU A 96 4.10 -19.39 -3.57
N THR A 97 3.59 -20.38 -2.82
CA THR A 97 2.93 -20.14 -1.52
C THR A 97 3.87 -19.60 -0.45
N TRP A 98 5.19 -19.72 -0.63
CA TRP A 98 6.19 -19.16 0.28
C TRP A 98 6.13 -17.62 0.33
N ILE A 99 5.65 -16.98 -0.75
CA ILE A 99 5.60 -15.52 -0.84
C ILE A 99 4.52 -14.92 0.06
N TYR A 100 3.57 -15.73 0.56
CA TYR A 100 2.49 -15.22 1.38
C TYR A 100 3.01 -14.61 2.68
N PRO A 101 2.49 -13.44 3.08
CA PRO A 101 2.94 -12.76 4.28
C PRO A 101 2.62 -13.62 5.50
N LYS A 102 3.69 -14.14 6.13
CA LYS A 102 3.64 -14.75 7.46
C LYS A 102 3.77 -13.67 8.54
N TYR A 103 3.37 -14.01 9.77
CA TYR A 103 3.44 -13.11 10.93
C TYR A 103 4.84 -12.53 11.21
N TRP A 104 5.92 -13.22 10.85
CA TRP A 104 7.28 -12.66 10.98
C TRP A 104 7.55 -11.52 9.99
N TYR A 105 6.99 -11.57 8.78
CA TYR A 105 7.15 -10.48 7.81
C TYR A 105 6.45 -9.21 8.30
N THR A 106 5.32 -9.32 8.98
CA THR A 106 4.64 -8.15 9.57
C THR A 106 5.44 -7.56 10.73
N ILE A 107 6.09 -8.38 11.55
CA ILE A 107 6.99 -7.91 12.62
C ILE A 107 8.20 -7.20 12.01
N ILE A 108 8.88 -7.82 11.04
CA ILE A 108 10.03 -7.23 10.35
C ILE A 108 9.64 -5.91 9.70
N PHE A 109 8.50 -5.86 9.02
CA PHE A 109 7.98 -4.65 8.40
C PHE A 109 7.71 -3.54 9.41
N ALA A 110 7.07 -3.86 10.54
CA ALA A 110 6.82 -2.90 11.61
C ALA A 110 8.13 -2.33 12.18
N VAL A 111 9.14 -3.19 12.40
CA VAL A 111 10.46 -2.76 12.86
C VAL A 111 11.12 -1.82 11.84
N ILE A 112 11.11 -2.18 10.55
CA ILE A 112 11.66 -1.34 9.47
C ILE A 112 10.95 0.02 9.41
N LEU A 113 9.62 0.05 9.55
CA LEU A 113 8.86 1.30 9.57
C LEU A 113 9.24 2.19 10.76
N VAL A 114 9.38 1.62 11.96
CA VAL A 114 9.80 2.38 13.15
C VAL A 114 11.21 2.94 12.96
N ILE A 115 12.16 2.13 12.49
CA ILE A 115 13.53 2.57 12.21
C ILE A 115 13.53 3.71 11.18
N TYR A 116 12.77 3.56 10.09
CA TYR A 116 12.64 4.61 9.07
C TYR A 116 12.03 5.90 9.62
N GLY A 117 10.99 5.78 10.45
CA GLY A 117 10.39 6.92 11.12
C GLY A 117 11.38 7.65 12.03
N ILE A 118 12.20 6.91 12.77
CA ILE A 118 13.26 7.51 13.61
C ILE A 118 14.30 8.22 12.73
N LEU A 119 14.83 7.53 11.71
CA LEU A 119 15.84 8.11 10.80
C LEU A 119 15.36 9.41 10.13
N ARG A 120 14.08 9.47 9.75
CA ARG A 120 13.48 10.64 9.10
C ARG A 120 13.27 11.83 10.03
N ASN A 121 13.18 11.60 11.34
CA ASN A 121 13.04 12.67 12.33
C ASN A 121 14.39 13.14 12.90
N LEU A 122 15.47 12.37 12.69
CA LEU A 122 16.81 12.70 13.15
C LEU A 122 17.65 13.47 12.12
N VAL A 123 17.28 13.39 10.83
CA VAL A 123 17.88 14.12 9.71
C VAL A 123 16.98 15.28 9.33
#